data_AF-A0A6J4RB39-F1
#
_entry.id   AF-A0A6J4RB39-F1
#
_cell.length_a   1.000
_cell.length_b   1.000
_cell.length_c   1.000
_cell.angle_alpha   90.00
_cell.angle_beta   90.00
_cell.angle_gamma   90.00
#
_symmetry.space_group_name_H-M   'P 1'
#
loop_
_entity.id
_entity.type
_entity.pdbx_description
1 polymer ?
#
loop_
_entity_poly.entity_id
_entity_poly.type
_entity_poly.pdbx_seq_one_letter_code
_entity_poly.pdbx_strand_id
1 'polypeptide(L)'
;MALILTASLVVGCSGSAPLEGALDADAKSNAEAVAVATPGARATPETTVGAASFVAADVPPPSPPPFVADSRADGGSGFDADTVLAVRYGEHEGYERVVIDLGAGEEPARVVPRWSLESREGDGLTRIQLHSTSATGVSDGEFGGDLVEGFHIVRAPEGGLFVDVTARRAFRYRALELADPARLVVDFRPAGESLEEPLPAAGGDTVLVEPRSGAGVSDPLTVSGYSRVFEAANTIVLEDARGRELVRETVTANDWSTTWGYFEATLDLPPFSGMGVLRVGTANARDGSFRGVEIPVRGR
;
A
#
# COMPACT_ATOMS: atom_id res chain seq x y z
N MET A 1 -1.01 -57.33 14.47
CA MET A 1 -2.48 -57.36 14.38
C MET A 1 -2.88 -56.83 13.01
N ALA A 2 -3.87 -57.44 12.40
CA ALA A 2 -4.01 -57.65 10.95
C ALA A 2 -4.37 -56.43 10.07
N LEU A 3 -4.01 -56.59 8.78
CA LEU A 3 -4.49 -55.93 7.55
C LEU A 3 -5.97 -55.54 7.56
N ILE A 4 -6.32 -54.42 6.89
CA ILE A 4 -7.39 -54.39 5.86
C ILE A 4 -6.96 -53.48 4.69
N LEU A 5 -6.84 -54.10 3.52
CA LEU A 5 -6.91 -53.51 2.17
C LEU A 5 -8.38 -53.28 1.82
N THR A 6 -8.71 -52.20 1.10
CA THR A 6 -9.85 -52.18 0.18
C THR A 6 -9.56 -51.28 -1.02
N ALA A 7 -9.47 -51.91 -2.18
CA ALA A 7 -9.58 -51.31 -3.49
C ALA A 7 -10.95 -51.69 -4.06
N SER A 8 -11.57 -50.79 -4.84
CA SER A 8 -12.63 -51.13 -5.80
C SER A 8 -12.60 -50.20 -7.00
N LEU A 9 -12.92 -50.79 -8.15
CA LEU A 9 -12.69 -50.40 -9.55
C LEU A 9 -14.00 -49.96 -10.24
N VAL A 10 -13.84 -49.03 -11.20
CA VAL A 10 -14.36 -49.01 -12.60
C VAL A 10 -15.88 -48.85 -12.88
N VAL A 11 -16.16 -47.95 -13.85
CA VAL A 11 -17.02 -48.04 -15.08
C VAL A 11 -17.32 -46.56 -15.45
N GLY A 12 -17.09 -45.98 -16.63
CA GLY A 12 -17.00 -46.45 -18.00
C GLY A 12 -18.19 -45.89 -18.80
N CYS A 13 -17.95 -44.98 -19.77
CA CYS A 13 -18.65 -44.94 -21.08
C CYS A 13 -18.15 -43.79 -21.97
N SER A 14 -17.79 -44.18 -23.18
CA SER A 14 -17.25 -43.40 -24.30
C SER A 14 -18.36 -42.76 -25.15
N GLY A 15 -18.02 -41.76 -25.96
CA GLY A 15 -18.84 -41.31 -27.08
C GLY A 15 -18.10 -40.34 -28.00
N SER A 16 -17.78 -40.79 -29.21
CA SER A 16 -16.98 -40.09 -30.23
C SER A 16 -17.84 -39.61 -31.41
N ALA A 17 -17.69 -38.31 -31.75
CA ALA A 17 -17.68 -37.69 -33.10
C ALA A 17 -18.92 -37.80 -34.03
N PRO A 18 -18.90 -37.21 -35.25
CA PRO A 18 -19.05 -35.79 -35.58
C PRO A 18 -20.19 -35.56 -36.61
N LEU A 19 -20.57 -34.30 -36.91
CA LEU A 19 -21.31 -33.98 -38.15
C LEU A 19 -21.06 -32.53 -38.59
N GLU A 20 -20.54 -32.44 -39.82
CA GLU A 20 -20.37 -31.25 -40.65
C GLU A 20 -21.73 -30.65 -41.06
N GLY A 21 -21.75 -29.35 -41.39
CA GLY A 21 -22.89 -28.74 -42.07
C GLY A 21 -22.85 -27.21 -42.08
N ALA A 22 -22.19 -26.67 -43.10
CA ALA A 22 -22.07 -25.23 -43.41
C ALA A 22 -23.41 -24.55 -43.69
N LEU A 23 -23.54 -23.27 -43.30
CA LEU A 23 -24.33 -22.26 -43.99
C LEU A 23 -23.65 -20.89 -43.84
N ASP A 24 -23.28 -20.32 -44.98
CA ASP A 24 -22.86 -18.94 -45.19
C ASP A 24 -23.98 -17.95 -44.84
N ALA A 25 -23.63 -16.83 -44.20
CA ALA A 25 -24.36 -15.58 -44.36
C ALA A 25 -23.41 -14.38 -44.22
N ASP A 26 -23.49 -13.55 -45.23
CA ASP A 26 -22.61 -12.46 -45.62
C ASP A 26 -22.92 -11.14 -44.88
N ALA A 27 -21.86 -10.34 -44.70
CA ALA A 27 -21.78 -8.88 -44.60
C ALA A 27 -22.74 -8.06 -43.69
N LYS A 28 -22.17 -7.38 -42.68
CA LYS A 28 -21.80 -5.94 -42.74
C LYS A 28 -21.29 -5.45 -41.39
N SER A 29 -19.97 -5.36 -41.23
CA SER A 29 -19.33 -4.59 -40.16
C SER A 29 -19.30 -3.11 -40.54
N ASN A 30 -20.12 -2.28 -39.90
CA ASN A 30 -19.89 -0.83 -39.86
C ASN A 30 -18.92 -0.54 -38.71
N ALA A 31 -17.62 -0.74 -38.96
CA ALA A 31 -16.59 -0.14 -38.13
C ALA A 31 -16.40 1.29 -38.65
N GLU A 32 -17.09 2.24 -38.01
CA GLU A 32 -16.82 3.66 -38.22
C GLU A 32 -15.47 3.98 -37.56
N ALA A 33 -14.48 4.28 -38.40
CA ALA A 33 -13.16 4.72 -37.95
C ALA A 33 -13.30 6.08 -37.26
N VAL A 34 -13.37 6.07 -35.93
CA VAL A 34 -13.28 7.30 -35.13
C VAL A 34 -11.83 7.77 -35.18
N ALA A 35 -11.67 9.00 -35.67
CA ALA A 35 -10.40 9.66 -35.93
C ALA A 35 -9.46 9.65 -34.73
N VAL A 36 -8.19 9.31 -35.01
CA VAL A 36 -7.05 9.50 -34.11
C VAL A 36 -6.95 10.99 -33.80
N ALA A 37 -7.26 11.37 -32.55
CA ALA A 37 -7.00 12.70 -32.05
C ALA A 37 -5.48 12.90 -31.92
N THR A 38 -4.98 13.91 -32.61
CA THR A 38 -3.61 14.43 -32.52
C THR A 38 -3.27 14.80 -31.07
N PRO A 39 -2.09 14.45 -30.52
CA PRO A 39 -1.70 14.87 -29.18
C PRO A 39 -1.47 16.39 -29.17
N GLY A 40 -2.36 17.12 -28.49
CA GLY A 40 -2.22 18.54 -28.22
C GLY A 40 -1.78 18.79 -26.78
N ALA A 41 -0.71 19.58 -26.64
CA ALA A 41 -0.15 20.19 -25.41
C ALA A 41 0.37 19.22 -24.33
N ARG A 42 1.71 19.19 -24.18
CA ARG A 42 2.52 18.63 -23.06
C ARG A 42 1.70 17.81 -22.05
N ALA A 43 1.54 16.52 -22.32
CA ALA A 43 1.09 15.58 -21.31
C ALA A 43 2.15 15.56 -20.20
N THR A 44 1.77 15.96 -18.99
CA THR A 44 2.54 15.70 -17.77
C THR A 44 2.69 14.20 -17.58
N PRO A 45 3.81 13.72 -17.04
CA PRO A 45 3.99 12.30 -16.78
C PRO A 45 2.94 11.84 -15.76
N GLU A 46 2.14 10.85 -16.15
CA GLU A 46 1.19 10.16 -15.27
C GLU A 46 1.61 8.70 -15.16
N THR A 47 1.62 8.18 -13.93
CA THR A 47 1.93 6.78 -13.62
C THR A 47 0.70 6.17 -12.98
N THR A 48 0.33 4.96 -13.40
CA THR A 48 -0.81 4.21 -12.85
C THR A 48 -0.34 2.84 -12.40
N VAL A 49 -0.67 2.48 -11.17
CA VAL A 49 -0.53 1.12 -10.65
C VAL A 49 -1.93 0.56 -10.44
N GLY A 50 -2.27 -0.54 -11.13
CA GLY A 50 -3.58 -1.19 -11.06
C GLY A 50 -4.49 -0.96 -12.28
N ALA A 51 -5.72 -1.46 -12.17
CA ALA A 51 -6.74 -1.29 -13.20
C ALA A 51 -7.54 0.00 -12.95
N ALA A 52 -7.12 1.10 -13.57
CA ALA A 52 -7.79 2.38 -13.44
C ALA A 52 -9.06 2.44 -14.30
N SER A 53 -10.06 3.16 -13.81
CA SER A 53 -11.22 3.53 -14.62
C SER A 53 -10.94 4.78 -15.43
N PHE A 54 -10.96 4.63 -16.75
CA PHE A 54 -10.82 5.77 -17.66
C PHE A 54 -12.15 6.51 -17.75
N VAL A 55 -12.21 7.67 -17.12
CA VAL A 55 -13.24 8.68 -17.38
C VAL A 55 -12.56 9.91 -17.94
N ALA A 56 -13.26 10.61 -18.85
CA ALA A 56 -12.79 11.85 -19.46
C ALA A 56 -12.30 12.84 -18.39
N ALA A 57 -11.30 13.65 -18.76
CA ALA A 57 -10.59 14.59 -17.88
C ALA A 57 -11.47 15.18 -16.77
N ASP A 58 -11.02 15.02 -15.53
CA ASP A 58 -11.75 15.46 -14.35
C ASP A 58 -12.17 16.91 -14.46
N VAL A 59 -13.45 17.18 -14.25
CA VAL A 59 -13.93 18.54 -14.00
C VAL A 59 -13.50 18.88 -12.58
N PRO A 60 -12.49 19.75 -12.39
CA PRO A 60 -12.06 20.11 -11.05
C PRO A 60 -13.22 20.81 -10.32
N PRO A 61 -13.33 20.65 -8.99
CA PRO A 61 -14.31 21.40 -8.22
C PRO A 61 -14.10 22.91 -8.43
N PRO A 62 -15.18 23.73 -8.33
CA PRO A 62 -15.16 25.15 -8.69
C PRO A 62 -14.15 25.97 -7.89
N SER A 63 -13.70 25.49 -6.73
CA SER A 63 -12.49 25.93 -6.06
C SER A 63 -11.96 24.78 -5.18
N PRO A 64 -10.74 24.26 -5.43
CA PRO A 64 -10.18 23.23 -4.58
C PRO A 64 -9.88 23.81 -3.18
N PRO A 65 -9.93 22.99 -2.12
CA PRO A 65 -9.56 23.40 -0.79
C PRO A 65 -8.11 23.94 -0.75
N PRO A 66 -7.78 24.81 0.21
CA PRO A 66 -6.41 25.29 0.38
C PRO A 66 -5.48 24.15 0.80
N PHE A 67 -4.19 24.30 0.51
CA PHE A 67 -3.17 23.42 1.05
C PHE A 67 -2.98 23.72 2.55
N VAL A 68 -3.06 22.68 3.38
CA VAL A 68 -2.95 22.76 4.83
C VAL A 68 -1.68 22.08 5.33
N ALA A 69 -1.22 22.51 6.51
CA ALA A 69 -0.22 21.81 7.31
C ALA A 69 -0.87 21.02 8.46
N ASP A 70 -2.21 20.98 8.49
CA ASP A 70 -2.96 20.35 9.57
C ASP A 70 -2.68 18.86 9.62
N SER A 71 -2.53 18.32 10.82
CA SER A 71 -2.10 16.92 10.97
C SER A 71 -3.19 15.90 10.65
N ARG A 72 -4.43 16.35 10.43
CA ARG A 72 -5.59 15.51 10.19
C ARG A 72 -6.55 16.11 9.16
N ALA A 73 -7.17 15.23 8.39
CA ALA A 73 -8.35 15.52 7.58
C ALA A 73 -9.27 14.30 7.58
N ASP A 74 -10.56 14.50 7.33
CA ASP A 74 -11.52 13.41 7.21
C ASP A 74 -12.63 13.78 6.22
N GLY A 75 -13.34 12.76 5.75
CA GLY A 75 -14.40 12.94 4.79
C GLY A 75 -15.07 11.63 4.41
N GLY A 76 -15.81 11.68 3.31
CA GLY A 76 -16.62 10.60 2.80
C GLY A 76 -17.87 10.36 3.65
N SER A 77 -18.84 9.70 3.04
CA SER A 77 -20.10 9.37 3.70
C SER A 77 -20.67 8.02 3.28
N GLY A 78 -20.08 7.37 2.28
CA GLY A 78 -20.50 6.07 1.79
C GLY A 78 -19.88 4.90 2.54
N PHE A 79 -20.45 3.72 2.29
CA PHE A 79 -19.89 2.42 2.69
C PHE A 79 -19.76 1.46 1.51
N ASP A 80 -20.27 1.86 0.33
CA ASP A 80 -20.39 1.01 -0.86
C ASP A 80 -19.03 0.71 -1.51
N ALA A 81 -18.06 1.61 -1.34
CA ALA A 81 -16.70 1.39 -1.81
C ALA A 81 -15.95 0.47 -0.83
N ASP A 82 -15.71 -0.76 -1.27
CA ASP A 82 -15.08 -1.83 -0.50
C ASP A 82 -13.69 -2.24 -1.04
N THR A 83 -13.28 -1.69 -2.18
CA THR A 83 -12.06 -2.09 -2.90
C THR A 83 -11.22 -0.88 -3.33
N VAL A 84 -9.89 -0.93 -3.15
CA VAL A 84 -8.98 -0.02 -3.89
C VAL A 84 -8.66 -0.64 -5.25
N LEU A 85 -9.05 0.00 -6.34
CA LEU A 85 -8.87 -0.52 -7.70
C LEU A 85 -7.47 -0.20 -8.24
N ALA A 86 -7.03 1.03 -8.04
CA ALA A 86 -5.77 1.54 -8.54
C ALA A 86 -5.29 2.73 -7.70
N VAL A 87 -3.98 2.98 -7.77
CA VAL A 87 -3.38 4.23 -7.29
C VAL A 87 -2.66 4.88 -8.46
N ARG A 88 -3.01 6.14 -8.72
CA ARG A 88 -2.45 6.94 -9.81
C ARG A 88 -1.65 8.10 -9.26
N TYR A 89 -0.65 8.48 -10.03
CA TYR A 89 0.24 9.58 -9.76
C TYR A 89 0.33 10.50 -10.96
N GLY A 90 0.36 11.81 -10.72
CA GLY A 90 0.55 12.81 -11.75
C GLY A 90 1.25 14.06 -11.24
N GLU A 91 2.15 14.60 -12.04
CA GLU A 91 2.79 15.89 -11.78
C GLU A 91 1.93 17.04 -12.31
N HIS A 92 1.83 18.11 -11.52
CA HIS A 92 1.12 19.33 -11.89
C HIS A 92 1.94 20.58 -11.55
N GLU A 93 1.53 21.73 -12.08
CA GLU A 93 2.20 22.99 -11.77
C GLU A 93 2.09 23.31 -10.27
N GLY A 94 3.21 23.15 -9.56
CA GLY A 94 3.37 23.49 -8.15
C GLY A 94 2.82 22.47 -7.15
N TYR A 95 2.46 21.26 -7.59
CA TYR A 95 2.09 20.14 -6.72
C TYR A 95 2.17 18.79 -7.45
N GLU A 96 2.33 17.72 -6.70
CA GLU A 96 2.19 16.34 -7.17
C GLU A 96 0.85 15.77 -6.68
N ARG A 97 0.23 14.89 -7.44
CA ARG A 97 -1.10 14.35 -7.14
C ARG A 97 -1.05 12.83 -7.02
N VAL A 98 -1.65 12.32 -5.95
CA VAL A 98 -1.99 10.92 -5.79
C VAL A 98 -3.52 10.77 -5.88
N VAL A 99 -4.00 9.82 -6.67
CA VAL A 99 -5.42 9.48 -6.79
C VAL A 99 -5.63 8.02 -6.41
N ILE A 100 -6.51 7.76 -5.46
CA ILE A 100 -6.95 6.43 -5.08
C ILE A 100 -8.29 6.18 -5.77
N ASP A 101 -8.31 5.27 -6.75
CA ASP A 101 -9.52 4.86 -7.44
C ASP A 101 -10.24 3.78 -6.62
N LEU A 102 -11.52 4.01 -6.33
CA LEU A 102 -12.30 3.21 -5.38
C LEU A 102 -13.39 2.41 -6.12
N GLY A 103 -13.57 1.16 -5.69
CA GLY A 103 -14.46 0.18 -6.29
C GLY A 103 -15.46 -0.42 -5.33
N ALA A 104 -16.54 -0.95 -5.89
CA ALA A 104 -17.46 -1.90 -5.27
C ALA A 104 -17.21 -3.26 -5.94
N GLY A 105 -16.36 -4.08 -5.35
CA GLY A 105 -15.66 -5.17 -6.04
C GLY A 105 -14.72 -4.64 -7.12
N GLU A 106 -14.78 -5.22 -8.31
CA GLU A 106 -13.94 -4.83 -9.46
C GLU A 106 -14.50 -3.65 -10.26
N GLU A 107 -15.72 -3.21 -9.96
CA GLU A 107 -16.40 -2.12 -10.66
C GLU A 107 -16.23 -0.79 -9.92
N PRO A 108 -16.22 0.36 -10.61
CA PRO A 108 -16.05 1.67 -9.97
C PRO A 108 -17.20 1.98 -9.01
N ALA A 109 -16.85 2.37 -7.79
CA ALA A 109 -17.84 2.87 -6.85
C ALA A 109 -18.32 4.26 -7.27
N ARG A 110 -19.51 4.64 -6.83
CA ARG A 110 -20.09 5.97 -7.10
C ARG A 110 -19.79 6.98 -6.01
N VAL A 111 -19.71 6.52 -4.77
CA VAL A 111 -19.55 7.35 -3.56
C VAL A 111 -18.24 7.01 -2.87
N VAL A 112 -17.51 8.04 -2.45
CA VAL A 112 -16.28 7.88 -1.66
C VAL A 112 -16.63 7.33 -0.27
N PRO A 113 -15.95 6.25 0.20
CA PRO A 113 -16.22 5.68 1.51
C PRO A 113 -15.76 6.65 2.60
N ARG A 114 -16.20 6.44 3.84
CA ARG A 114 -15.64 7.17 4.98
C ARG A 114 -14.12 6.99 5.03
N TRP A 115 -13.39 8.09 5.16
CA TRP A 115 -11.94 8.09 5.27
C TRP A 115 -11.45 9.08 6.32
N SER A 116 -10.23 8.83 6.82
CA SER A 116 -9.47 9.79 7.62
C SER A 116 -8.02 9.78 7.17
N LEU A 117 -7.39 10.94 7.16
CA LEU A 117 -6.00 11.14 6.81
C LEU A 117 -5.26 11.69 8.03
N GLU A 118 -4.11 11.12 8.33
CA GLU A 118 -3.15 11.66 9.31
C GLU A 118 -1.80 11.93 8.63
N SER A 119 -1.20 13.08 8.90
CA SER A 119 0.10 13.46 8.36
C SER A 119 0.79 14.41 9.33
N ARG A 120 1.92 14.02 9.94
CA ARG A 120 2.65 14.94 10.82
C ARG A 120 3.55 15.86 9.99
N GLU A 121 3.62 17.13 10.38
CA GLU A 121 4.55 18.07 9.75
C GLU A 121 5.98 17.53 9.90
N GLY A 122 6.73 17.50 8.79
CA GLY A 122 8.12 17.03 8.79
C GLY A 122 8.34 15.51 8.81
N ASP A 123 7.31 14.66 8.97
CA ASP A 123 7.45 13.19 9.07
C ASP A 123 7.61 12.51 7.69
N GLY A 124 7.10 13.12 6.63
CA GLY A 124 7.21 12.55 5.28
C GLY A 124 6.30 11.33 5.06
N LEU A 125 5.43 11.00 6.01
CA LEU A 125 4.43 9.93 5.90
C LEU A 125 3.02 10.52 6.03
N THR A 126 2.15 10.16 5.08
CA THR A 126 0.71 10.41 5.15
C THR A 126 -0.02 9.07 5.19
N ARG A 127 -0.80 8.83 6.23
CA ARG A 127 -1.64 7.64 6.37
C ARG A 127 -3.10 7.99 6.07
N ILE A 128 -3.70 7.28 5.12
CA ILE A 128 -5.10 7.45 4.71
C ILE A 128 -5.87 6.19 5.07
N GLN A 129 -6.66 6.24 6.12
CA GLN A 129 -7.53 5.15 6.54
C GLN A 129 -8.80 5.12 5.68
N LEU A 130 -9.12 3.95 5.13
CA LEU A 130 -10.33 3.65 4.38
C LEU A 130 -11.17 2.63 5.17
N HIS A 131 -12.14 3.12 5.94
CA HIS A 131 -12.75 2.32 7.01
C HIS A 131 -13.64 1.16 6.51
N SER A 132 -14.30 1.32 5.36
CA SER A 132 -15.16 0.26 4.78
C SER A 132 -14.45 -0.58 3.71
N THR A 133 -13.26 -0.17 3.28
CA THR A 133 -12.51 -0.83 2.23
C THR A 133 -11.77 -2.03 2.79
N SER A 134 -11.97 -3.21 2.21
CA SER A 134 -11.41 -4.48 2.73
C SER A 134 -10.63 -5.28 1.69
N ALA A 135 -10.73 -4.90 0.41
CA ALA A 135 -10.04 -5.52 -0.71
C ALA A 135 -9.20 -4.49 -1.48
N THR A 136 -8.24 -4.98 -2.26
CA THR A 136 -7.43 -4.14 -3.15
C THR A 136 -6.97 -4.91 -4.37
N GLY A 137 -6.94 -4.26 -5.53
CA GLY A 137 -6.31 -4.74 -6.75
C GLY A 137 -4.81 -4.43 -6.82
N VAL A 138 -4.30 -3.59 -5.91
CA VAL A 138 -2.88 -3.18 -5.83
C VAL A 138 -2.38 -3.14 -4.40
N SER A 139 -1.12 -3.45 -4.17
CA SER A 139 -0.56 -3.52 -2.82
C SER A 139 0.37 -2.36 -2.49
N ASP A 140 1.05 -1.80 -3.48
CA ASP A 140 2.18 -0.89 -3.34
C ASP A 140 2.65 -0.41 -4.71
N GLY A 141 3.50 0.61 -4.71
CA GLY A 141 4.17 1.10 -5.90
C GLY A 141 5.02 2.34 -5.62
N GLU A 142 5.97 2.59 -6.52
CA GLU A 142 6.81 3.79 -6.50
C GLU A 142 6.27 4.83 -7.48
N PHE A 143 6.29 6.08 -7.05
CA PHE A 143 6.02 7.25 -7.87
C PHE A 143 7.37 7.84 -8.22
N GLY A 144 7.74 7.86 -9.50
CA GLY A 144 9.04 8.38 -9.96
C GLY A 144 9.20 9.90 -9.83
N GLY A 145 8.50 10.53 -8.88
CA GLY A 145 8.45 11.96 -8.62
C GLY A 145 9.56 12.47 -7.72
N ASP A 146 9.65 13.80 -7.63
CA ASP A 146 10.65 14.49 -6.82
C ASP A 146 10.20 14.67 -5.36
N LEU A 147 8.90 14.83 -5.11
CA LEU A 147 8.32 15.02 -3.79
C LEU A 147 7.79 13.71 -3.21
N VAL A 148 6.84 13.06 -3.87
CA VAL A 148 6.19 11.85 -3.39
C VAL A 148 6.93 10.63 -3.94
N GLU A 149 7.30 9.69 -3.07
CA GLU A 149 8.15 8.53 -3.39
C GLU A 149 7.34 7.29 -3.77
N GLY A 150 6.25 7.01 -3.06
CA GLY A 150 5.51 5.78 -3.27
C GLY A 150 4.36 5.60 -2.29
N PHE A 151 3.77 4.41 -2.34
CA PHE A 151 2.66 4.05 -1.47
C PHE A 151 2.67 2.57 -1.07
N HIS A 152 1.98 2.26 0.03
CA HIS A 152 1.66 0.91 0.48
C HIS A 152 0.20 0.84 0.91
N ILE A 153 -0.48 -0.26 0.56
CA ILE A 153 -1.85 -0.57 1.00
C ILE A 153 -1.79 -1.70 2.01
N VAL A 154 -2.21 -1.39 3.22
CA VAL A 154 -2.00 -2.23 4.40
C VAL A 154 -3.35 -2.57 5.04
N ARG A 155 -3.49 -3.80 5.51
CA ARG A 155 -4.63 -4.18 6.35
C ARG A 155 -4.51 -3.53 7.72
N ALA A 156 -5.50 -2.71 8.06
CA ALA A 156 -5.51 -2.02 9.34
C ALA A 156 -5.81 -3.01 10.50
N PRO A 157 -5.22 -2.82 11.68
CA PRO A 157 -5.44 -3.70 12.83
C PRO A 157 -6.90 -3.71 13.30
N GLU A 158 -7.61 -2.58 13.19
CA GLU A 158 -9.02 -2.44 13.57
C GLU A 158 -10.00 -2.86 12.47
N GLY A 159 -9.48 -3.31 11.32
CA GLY A 159 -10.27 -3.61 10.13
C GLY A 159 -10.29 -2.45 9.12
N GLY A 160 -10.68 -2.80 7.89
CA GLY A 160 -10.50 -1.92 6.75
C GLY A 160 -9.07 -1.95 6.18
N LEU A 161 -8.74 -0.99 5.33
CA LEU A 161 -7.40 -0.78 4.79
C LEU A 161 -6.91 0.63 5.13
N PHE A 162 -5.60 0.82 5.16
CA PHE A 162 -5.00 2.15 5.05
C PHE A 162 -4.01 2.20 3.89
N VAL A 163 -3.86 3.40 3.32
CA VAL A 163 -2.86 3.72 2.31
C VAL A 163 -1.83 4.63 2.95
N ASP A 164 -0.60 4.16 3.07
CA ASP A 164 0.53 4.98 3.46
C ASP A 164 1.19 5.55 2.20
N VAL A 165 1.35 6.87 2.14
CA VAL A 165 2.05 7.59 1.08
C VAL A 165 3.29 8.24 1.68
N THR A 166 4.46 8.00 1.09
CA THR A 166 5.74 8.57 1.56
C THR A 166 6.20 9.71 0.66
N ALA A 167 6.82 10.73 1.25
CA ALA A 167 7.35 11.90 0.55
C ALA A 167 8.77 12.23 1.04
N ARG A 168 9.69 12.48 0.10
CA ARG A 168 11.12 12.71 0.38
C ARG A 168 11.41 14.07 1.00
N ARG A 169 10.45 14.99 1.00
CA ARG A 169 10.60 16.38 1.43
C ARG A 169 9.36 16.83 2.18
N ALA A 170 9.51 17.85 3.03
CA ALA A 170 8.38 18.46 3.72
C ALA A 170 7.35 19.00 2.73
N PHE A 171 6.07 18.78 3.04
CA PHE A 171 4.94 19.15 2.19
C PHE A 171 3.78 19.74 2.98
N ARG A 172 2.89 20.43 2.27
CA ARG A 172 1.50 20.67 2.65
C ARG A 172 0.62 19.85 1.73
N TYR A 173 -0.53 19.40 2.22
CA TYR A 173 -1.44 18.62 1.41
C TYR A 173 -2.81 19.28 1.30
N ARG A 174 -3.62 18.80 0.35
CA ARG A 174 -5.07 18.96 0.36
C ARG A 174 -5.71 17.66 -0.14
N ALA A 175 -6.87 17.33 0.41
CA ALA A 175 -7.65 16.19 -0.04
C ALA A 175 -8.92 16.66 -0.75
N LEU A 176 -9.32 15.94 -1.80
CA LEU A 176 -10.55 16.18 -2.55
C LEU A 176 -11.25 14.86 -2.83
N GLU A 177 -12.57 14.89 -2.81
CA GLU A 177 -13.42 13.76 -3.18
C GLU A 177 -14.04 13.99 -4.54
N LEU A 178 -13.94 13.00 -5.42
CA LEU A 178 -14.67 12.98 -6.69
C LEU A 178 -15.64 11.82 -6.64
N ALA A 179 -16.91 12.09 -6.95
CA ALA A 179 -17.94 11.06 -7.10
C ALA A 179 -18.10 10.72 -8.59
N ASP A 180 -18.63 9.53 -8.86
CA ASP A 180 -18.99 9.05 -10.21
C ASP A 180 -17.86 9.21 -11.27
N PRO A 181 -16.75 8.44 -11.18
CA PRO A 181 -16.47 7.40 -10.19
C PRO A 181 -15.78 7.94 -8.93
N ALA A 182 -16.01 7.21 -7.83
CA ALA A 182 -15.48 7.48 -6.50
C ALA A 182 -13.95 7.46 -6.49
N ARG A 183 -13.36 8.61 -6.17
CA ARG A 183 -11.92 8.79 -6.07
C ARG A 183 -11.58 9.70 -4.91
N LEU A 184 -10.54 9.32 -4.18
CA LEU A 184 -9.90 10.17 -3.18
C LEU A 184 -8.62 10.73 -3.79
N VAL A 185 -8.56 12.05 -3.94
CA VAL A 185 -7.43 12.77 -4.52
C VAL A 185 -6.68 13.47 -3.40
N VAL A 186 -5.35 13.28 -3.32
CA VAL A 186 -4.47 14.00 -2.40
C VAL A 186 -3.41 14.71 -3.21
N ASP A 187 -3.41 16.04 -3.13
CA ASP A 187 -2.39 16.88 -3.74
C ASP A 187 -1.33 17.24 -2.70
N PHE A 188 -0.06 17.08 -3.05
CA PHE A 188 1.10 17.37 -2.22
C PHE A 188 1.88 18.54 -2.81
N ARG A 189 2.05 19.61 -2.04
CA ARG A 189 2.85 20.78 -2.41
C ARG A 189 4.10 20.85 -1.53
N PRO A 190 5.30 21.07 -2.09
CA PRO A 190 6.50 21.29 -1.29
C PRO A 190 6.33 22.43 -0.27
N ALA A 191 6.74 22.21 0.98
CA ALA A 191 6.65 23.17 2.07
C ALA A 191 7.99 23.40 2.81
N GLY A 192 9.06 22.75 2.33
CA GLY A 192 10.42 22.89 2.85
C GLY A 192 11.42 22.08 2.02
N GLU A 193 12.68 22.07 2.43
CA GLU A 193 13.73 21.31 1.75
C GLU A 193 13.97 19.94 2.38
N SER A 194 13.84 19.81 3.70
CA SER A 194 14.15 18.56 4.43
C SER A 194 12.99 18.12 5.33
N LEU A 195 12.92 16.82 5.56
CA LEU A 195 12.12 16.22 6.63
C LEU A 195 12.77 16.48 7.99
N GLU A 196 11.96 16.46 9.05
CA GLU A 196 12.43 16.53 10.44
C GLU A 196 12.82 15.13 10.96
N GLU A 197 12.17 14.10 10.44
CA GLU A 197 12.45 12.71 10.76
C GLU A 197 12.83 11.91 9.50
N PRO A 198 13.67 10.87 9.63
CA PRO A 198 13.88 9.93 8.53
C PRO A 198 12.58 9.22 8.17
N LEU A 199 12.42 8.89 6.89
CA LEU A 199 11.30 8.09 6.40
C LEU A 199 11.25 6.70 7.08
N PRO A 200 10.07 6.03 7.03
CA PRO A 200 9.97 4.60 7.30
C PRO A 200 11.05 3.85 6.53
N ALA A 201 11.73 2.93 7.20
CA ALA A 201 12.77 2.15 6.55
C ALA A 201 12.16 0.93 5.87
N ALA A 202 12.45 0.73 4.59
CA ALA A 202 11.96 -0.39 3.79
C ALA A 202 13.12 -1.30 3.35
N GLY A 203 12.89 -2.60 3.34
CA GLY A 203 13.88 -3.60 2.94
C GLY A 203 13.27 -4.98 2.77
N GLY A 204 13.43 -5.57 1.57
CA GLY A 204 12.73 -6.80 1.22
C GLY A 204 11.21 -6.60 1.31
N ASP A 205 10.50 -7.57 1.89
CA ASP A 205 9.05 -7.52 2.11
C ASP A 205 8.70 -6.97 3.50
N THR A 206 9.45 -5.97 3.98
CA THR A 206 9.27 -5.37 5.31
C THR A 206 9.45 -3.86 5.25
N VAL A 207 8.51 -3.14 5.87
CA VAL A 207 8.60 -1.72 6.15
C VAL A 207 8.48 -1.51 7.65
N LEU A 208 9.50 -0.90 8.23
CA LEU A 208 9.55 -0.49 9.62
C LEU A 208 9.07 0.97 9.73
N VAL A 209 7.91 1.15 10.37
CA VAL A 209 7.32 2.48 10.57
C VAL A 209 7.89 3.08 11.84
N GLU A 210 7.79 2.40 12.98
CA GLU A 210 8.41 2.86 14.23
C GLU A 210 9.22 1.74 14.88
N PRO A 211 10.36 2.06 15.52
CA PRO A 211 10.99 3.38 15.60
C PRO A 211 11.65 3.82 14.28
N ARG A 212 11.80 5.14 14.07
CA ARG A 212 12.62 5.71 12.98
C ARG A 212 14.13 5.49 13.18
N SER A 213 14.87 5.53 12.08
CA SER A 213 16.34 5.46 12.11
C SER A 213 16.94 6.57 12.99
N GLY A 214 17.83 6.20 13.90
CA GLY A 214 18.47 7.09 14.87
C GLY A 214 17.63 7.44 16.10
N ALA A 215 16.41 6.89 16.21
CA ALA A 215 15.52 7.13 17.34
C ALA A 215 16.16 6.73 18.69
N GLY A 216 15.79 7.49 19.72
CA GLY A 216 16.10 7.12 21.11
C GLY A 216 15.06 6.13 21.62
N VAL A 217 15.49 4.94 22.03
CA VAL A 217 14.60 3.86 22.50
C VAL A 217 14.89 3.53 23.97
N SER A 218 13.84 3.15 24.69
CA SER A 218 13.84 2.84 26.12
C SER A 218 12.88 1.69 26.40
N ASP A 219 12.92 1.15 27.61
CA ASP A 219 11.96 0.16 28.08
C ASP A 219 10.61 0.80 28.48
N PRO A 220 9.46 0.30 28.02
CA PRO A 220 9.30 -0.69 26.95
C PRO A 220 9.44 -0.05 25.55
N LEU A 221 9.88 -0.83 24.56
CA LEU A 221 10.01 -0.40 23.17
C LEU A 221 8.87 -0.95 22.31
N THR A 222 8.04 -0.07 21.76
CA THR A 222 7.08 -0.43 20.72
C THR A 222 7.74 -0.39 19.35
N VAL A 223 7.59 -1.48 18.60
CA VAL A 223 8.03 -1.64 17.21
C VAL A 223 6.81 -1.92 16.36
N SER A 224 6.59 -1.13 15.31
CA SER A 224 5.46 -1.29 14.41
C SER A 224 5.84 -1.08 12.95
N GLY A 225 5.09 -1.73 12.07
CA GLY A 225 5.34 -1.67 10.65
C GLY A 225 4.39 -2.54 9.87
N TYR A 226 4.77 -2.87 8.65
CA TYR A 226 4.02 -3.81 7.84
C TYR A 226 4.93 -4.68 7.00
N SER A 227 4.45 -5.86 6.66
CA SER A 227 5.23 -6.87 5.95
C SER A 227 4.38 -7.72 5.01
N ARG A 228 5.02 -8.35 4.03
CA ARG A 228 4.47 -9.45 3.23
C ARG A 228 5.34 -10.69 3.27
N VAL A 229 6.07 -10.85 4.38
CA VAL A 229 6.90 -12.03 4.62
C VAL A 229 6.02 -13.29 4.70
N PHE A 230 6.56 -14.41 4.24
CA PHE A 230 5.88 -15.70 4.26
C PHE A 230 5.38 -16.04 5.67
N GLU A 231 4.14 -16.54 5.78
CA GLU A 231 3.45 -16.83 7.06
C GLU A 231 3.25 -15.62 7.98
N ALA A 232 3.47 -14.39 7.48
CA ALA A 232 3.38 -13.14 8.24
C ALA A 232 4.32 -13.07 9.47
N ALA A 233 5.31 -13.96 9.59
CA ALA A 233 6.16 -14.02 10.77
C ALA A 233 7.38 -13.08 10.65
N ASN A 234 7.36 -11.99 11.41
CA ASN A 234 8.46 -11.03 11.52
C ASN A 234 9.29 -11.31 12.76
N THR A 235 10.60 -11.47 12.59
CA THR A 235 11.58 -11.49 13.68
C THR A 235 12.08 -10.07 13.92
N ILE A 236 11.94 -9.59 15.15
CA ILE A 236 12.51 -8.33 15.64
C ILE A 236 13.71 -8.67 16.51
N VAL A 237 14.86 -8.06 16.23
CA VAL A 237 16.09 -8.24 17.01
C VAL A 237 16.68 -6.88 17.32
N LEU A 238 16.97 -6.61 18.59
CA LEU A 238 17.77 -5.46 19.00
C LEU A 238 19.15 -5.94 19.46
N GLU A 239 20.20 -5.40 18.85
CA GLU A 239 21.59 -5.68 19.18
C GLU A 239 22.28 -4.42 19.73
N ASP A 240 23.20 -4.59 20.68
CA ASP A 240 24.06 -3.50 21.14
C ASP A 240 25.21 -3.20 20.15
N ALA A 241 25.99 -2.14 20.42
CA ALA A 241 27.15 -1.77 19.60
C ALA A 241 28.25 -2.85 19.46
N ARG A 242 28.19 -3.93 20.25
CA ARG A 242 29.12 -5.07 20.18
C ARG A 242 28.52 -6.26 19.42
N GLY A 243 27.32 -6.10 18.84
CA GLY A 243 26.59 -7.17 18.15
C GLY A 243 26.00 -8.20 19.12
N ARG A 244 25.85 -7.87 20.41
CA ARG A 244 25.17 -8.75 21.36
C ARG A 244 23.68 -8.48 21.31
N GLU A 245 22.92 -9.53 21.04
CA GLU A 245 21.47 -9.52 21.12
C GLU A 245 21.00 -9.16 22.53
N LEU A 246 20.21 -8.08 22.62
CA LEU A 246 19.58 -7.60 23.84
C LEU A 246 18.17 -8.18 23.99
N VAL A 247 17.42 -8.23 22.89
CA VAL A 247 16.09 -8.84 22.82
C VAL A 247 15.84 -9.40 21.41
N ARG A 248 15.05 -10.46 21.35
CA ARG A 248 14.52 -11.05 20.13
C ARG A 248 13.07 -11.46 20.36
N GLU A 249 12.20 -11.06 19.46
CA GLU A 249 10.77 -11.39 19.50
C GLU A 249 10.30 -11.77 18.09
N THR A 250 9.32 -12.67 18.00
CA THR A 250 8.63 -12.96 16.74
C THR A 250 7.20 -12.47 16.83
N VAL A 251 6.79 -11.63 15.88
CA VAL A 251 5.43 -11.08 15.79
C VAL A 251 4.79 -11.48 14.46
N THR A 252 3.51 -11.83 14.49
CA THR A 252 2.73 -12.15 13.29
C THR A 252 2.03 -10.88 12.79
N ALA A 253 2.20 -10.57 11.51
CA ALA A 253 1.42 -9.54 10.84
C ALA A 253 -0.02 -10.01 10.56
N ASN A 254 -0.98 -9.09 10.53
CA ASN A 254 -2.40 -9.41 10.38
C ASN A 254 -2.85 -9.82 8.96
N ASP A 255 -1.95 -9.73 7.99
CA ASP A 255 -2.11 -10.19 6.60
C ASP A 255 -0.71 -10.48 6.03
N TRP A 256 -0.66 -11.12 4.87
CA TRP A 256 0.54 -11.32 4.07
C TRP A 256 0.20 -11.67 2.62
N SER A 257 -1.09 -11.68 2.28
CA SER A 257 -1.62 -12.18 1.01
C SER A 257 -1.64 -11.07 -0.04
N THR A 258 -2.81 -10.51 -0.34
CA THR A 258 -3.00 -9.44 -1.32
C THR A 258 -2.60 -8.07 -0.79
N THR A 259 -2.73 -7.84 0.52
CA THR A 259 -2.35 -6.58 1.18
C THR A 259 -1.05 -6.76 1.96
N TRP A 260 -0.40 -5.65 2.30
CA TRP A 260 0.61 -5.65 3.35
C TRP A 260 -0.06 -5.89 4.70
N GLY A 261 0.52 -6.73 5.55
CA GLY A 261 0.01 -6.96 6.90
C GLY A 261 0.67 -6.05 7.91
N TYR A 262 -0.12 -5.41 8.75
CA TYR A 262 0.34 -4.66 9.90
C TYR A 262 0.88 -5.60 10.99
N PHE A 263 2.02 -5.24 11.60
CA PHE A 263 2.50 -5.85 12.83
C PHE A 263 2.83 -4.78 13.87
N GLU A 264 2.69 -5.14 15.14
CA GLU A 264 3.12 -4.34 16.27
C GLU A 264 3.55 -5.27 17.41
N ALA A 265 4.69 -4.97 18.03
CA ALA A 265 5.17 -5.66 19.22
C ALA A 265 5.67 -4.64 20.24
N THR A 266 5.45 -4.92 21.52
CA THR A 266 6.07 -4.19 22.62
C THR A 266 7.12 -5.10 23.26
N LEU A 267 8.36 -4.63 23.30
CA LEU A 267 9.52 -5.37 23.75
C LEU A 267 9.96 -4.84 25.11
N ASP A 268 10.10 -5.74 26.08
CA ASP A 268 10.75 -5.43 27.34
C ASP A 268 12.27 -5.40 27.12
N LEU A 269 12.89 -4.24 27.35
CA LEU A 269 14.31 -4.04 27.09
C LEU A 269 15.14 -4.17 28.36
N PRO A 270 16.23 -4.97 28.36
CA PRO A 270 17.21 -4.87 29.43
C PRO A 270 17.87 -3.49 29.40
N PRO A 271 18.43 -3.00 30.53
CA PRO A 271 19.15 -1.73 30.55
C PRO A 271 20.26 -1.71 29.50
N PHE A 272 20.18 -0.77 28.55
CA PHE A 272 21.18 -0.59 27.51
C PHE A 272 21.34 0.91 27.22
N SER A 273 22.57 1.34 26.99
CA SER A 273 22.89 2.73 26.67
C SER A 273 23.87 2.81 25.51
N GLY A 274 23.77 3.87 24.72
CA GLY A 274 24.60 4.06 23.53
C GLY A 274 23.95 3.51 22.26
N MET A 275 24.76 3.24 21.24
CA MET A 275 24.25 2.80 19.94
C MET A 275 23.83 1.33 19.96
N GLY A 276 22.76 1.03 19.24
CA GLY A 276 22.33 -0.33 18.91
C GLY A 276 21.82 -0.41 17.46
N VAL A 277 21.52 -1.63 17.02
CA VAL A 277 20.92 -1.91 15.71
C VAL A 277 19.61 -2.66 15.93
N LEU A 278 18.51 -2.10 15.43
CA LEU A 278 17.22 -2.77 15.37
C LEU A 278 17.06 -3.40 13.99
N ARG A 279 16.71 -4.69 13.97
CA ARG A 279 16.54 -5.50 12.77
C ARG A 279 15.12 -6.05 12.76
N VAL A 280 14.40 -5.86 11.66
CA VAL A 280 13.02 -6.36 11.50
C VAL A 280 12.85 -7.03 10.14
N GLY A 281 12.38 -8.27 10.12
CA GLY A 281 12.19 -9.04 8.89
C GLY A 281 12.24 -10.56 9.13
N THR A 282 12.83 -11.30 8.20
CA THR A 282 12.92 -12.77 8.27
C THR A 282 14.36 -13.22 8.51
N ALA A 283 14.57 -14.02 9.56
CA ALA A 283 15.81 -14.72 9.81
C ALA A 283 15.76 -16.15 9.23
N ASN A 284 16.79 -16.55 8.49
CA ASN A 284 16.92 -17.92 8.00
C ASN A 284 17.71 -18.77 9.00
N ALA A 285 17.02 -19.71 9.66
CA ALA A 285 17.63 -20.59 10.65
C ALA A 285 18.71 -21.54 10.08
N ARG A 286 18.73 -21.76 8.76
CA ARG A 286 19.65 -22.70 8.11
C ARG A 286 21.03 -22.09 7.87
N ASP A 287 21.10 -20.83 7.49
CA ASP A 287 22.35 -20.15 7.10
C ASP A 287 22.66 -18.90 7.93
N GLY A 288 21.77 -18.50 8.84
CA GLY A 288 21.93 -17.33 9.69
C GLY A 288 21.74 -16.00 8.95
N SER A 289 21.35 -16.02 7.67
CA SER A 289 21.08 -14.80 6.90
C SER A 289 19.81 -14.09 7.40
N PHE A 290 19.78 -12.79 7.20
CA PHE A 290 18.65 -11.93 7.55
C PHE A 290 18.22 -11.16 6.31
N ARG A 291 16.90 -11.06 6.11
CA ARG A 291 16.28 -10.22 5.08
C ARG A 291 15.26 -9.34 5.74
N GLY A 292 15.29 -8.05 5.42
CA GLY A 292 14.39 -7.07 6.04
C GLY A 292 15.07 -5.73 6.16
N VAL A 293 14.73 -5.04 7.24
CA VAL A 293 15.20 -3.70 7.58
C VAL A 293 16.21 -3.78 8.72
N GLU A 294 17.27 -2.98 8.63
CA GLU A 294 18.21 -2.75 9.73
C GLU A 294 18.39 -1.24 9.92
N ILE A 295 18.14 -0.73 11.12
CA ILE A 295 18.30 0.69 11.45
C ILE A 295 19.16 0.89 12.70
N PRO A 296 19.98 1.95 12.76
CA PRO A 296 20.62 2.35 14.00
C PRO A 296 19.58 2.93 14.97
N VAL A 297 19.73 2.65 16.27
CA VAL A 297 18.95 3.24 17.37
C VAL A 297 19.86 3.64 18.53
N ARG A 298 19.35 4.44 19.47
CA ARG A 298 20.09 4.93 20.64
C ARG A 298 19.38 4.54 21.94
N GLY A 299 20.04 3.79 22.81
CA GLY A 299 19.55 3.51 24.15
C GLY A 299 19.59 4.74 25.05
N ARG A 300 18.50 4.96 25.78
CA ARG A 300 18.34 6.04 26.76
C ARG A 300 18.59 5.57 28.19
#